data_AF-A0A8T8I1F7-F1
#
_entry.id   AF-A0A8T8I1F7-F1
#
_cell.length_a   1.000
_cell.length_b   1.000
_cell.length_c   1.000
_cell.angle_alpha   90.00
_cell.angle_beta   90.00
_cell.angle_gamma   90.00
#
_symmetry.space_group_name_H-M   'P 1'
#
loop_
_entity.id
_entity.type
_entity.pdbx_description
1 polymer ?
#
loop_
_entity_poly.entity_id
_entity_poly.type
_entity_poly.pdbx_seq_one_letter_code
_entity_poly.pdbx_strand_id
1 'polypeptide(L)' 'EQGPAAHGYTEDRRWTLARVAELVARLFAVRYTPAGMSLVLHRIGYSPQVPARRADRRDEAAVTAWRRESWARGKP' A
#
# COMPACT_ATOMS: atom_id res chain seq x y z
N GLU A 1 2.54 10.25 -4.23
CA GLU A 1 3.11 8.89 -4.40
C GLU A 1 2.72 8.34 -5.76
N GLN A 2 3.66 7.76 -6.50
CA GLN A 2 3.41 7.17 -7.83
C GLN A 2 3.02 5.69 -7.66
N GLY A 3 1.78 5.34 -7.97
CA GLY A 3 1.29 3.95 -7.92
C GLY A 3 1.58 3.16 -9.21
N PRO A 4 1.13 1.89 -9.31
CA PRO A 4 1.39 1.04 -10.49
C PRO A 4 0.96 1.66 -11.82
N ALA A 5 -0.14 2.42 -11.81
CA ALA A 5 -0.64 3.13 -12.99
C ALA A 5 0.35 4.18 -13.54
N ALA A 6 1.13 4.83 -12.67
CA ALA A 6 2.16 5.78 -13.09
C ALA A 6 3.32 5.09 -13.84
N HIS A 7 3.45 3.77 -13.69
CA HIS A 7 4.45 2.93 -14.34
C HIS A 7 3.88 2.08 -15.49
N GLY A 8 2.65 2.37 -15.95
CA GLY A 8 2.02 1.71 -17.08
C GLY A 8 1.19 0.47 -16.75
N TYR A 9 0.99 0.14 -15.47
CA TYR A 9 0.17 -1.00 -15.04
C TYR A 9 -1.26 -0.53 -14.69
N THR A 10 -2.09 -0.36 -15.73
CA THR A 10 -3.37 0.35 -15.62
C THR A 10 -4.59 -0.53 -15.33
N GLU A 11 -4.52 -1.82 -15.62
CA GLU A 11 -5.67 -2.74 -15.63
C GLU A 11 -6.22 -3.01 -14.22
N ASP A 12 -5.33 -3.38 -13.30
CA ASP A 12 -5.68 -3.78 -11.93
C ASP A 12 -5.04 -2.88 -10.85
N ARG A 13 -4.18 -1.92 -11.26
CA ARG A 13 -3.49 -0.94 -10.41
C ARG A 13 -2.82 -1.54 -9.16
N ARG A 14 -2.32 -2.79 -9.27
CA ARG A 14 -1.69 -3.53 -8.17
C ARG A 14 -0.17 -3.64 -8.32
N TRP A 15 0.55 -3.61 -7.21
CA TRP A 15 1.94 -4.05 -7.20
C TRP A 15 2.00 -5.56 -7.04
N THR A 16 2.65 -6.23 -7.98
CA THR A 16 3.04 -7.65 -7.87
C THR A 16 4.56 -7.72 -7.80
N LEU A 17 5.10 -8.82 -7.23
CA LEU A 17 6.55 -9.02 -7.17
C LEU A 17 7.20 -8.97 -8.56
N ALA A 18 6.52 -9.46 -9.60
CA ALA A 18 7.00 -9.39 -10.97
C ALA A 18 7.11 -7.94 -11.49
N ARG A 19 6.10 -7.10 -11.23
CA ARG A 19 6.12 -5.69 -11.63
C ARG A 19 7.17 -4.88 -10.89
N VAL A 20 7.34 -5.15 -9.59
CA VAL A 20 8.41 -4.52 -8.80
C VAL A 20 9.78 -4.95 -9.34
N ALA A 21 9.98 -6.23 -9.63
CA ALA A 21 11.24 -6.73 -10.20
C ALA A 21 11.53 -6.13 -11.59
N GLU A 22 10.52 -5.97 -12.45
CA GLU A 22 10.65 -5.31 -13.74
C GLU A 22 11.02 -3.83 -13.59
N LEU A 23 10.35 -3.11 -12.68
CA LEU A 23 10.65 -1.71 -12.41
C LEU A 23 12.10 -1.54 -11.89
N VAL A 24 12.54 -2.41 -10.99
CA VAL A 24 13.92 -2.40 -10.49
C VAL A 24 14.92 -2.65 -11.63
N ALA A 25 14.63 -3.59 -12.53
CA ALA A 25 15.48 -3.84 -13.69
C ALA A 25 15.56 -2.64 -14.64
N ARG A 26 14.46 -1.89 -14.81
CA ARG A 26 14.42 -0.69 -15.67
C ARG A 26 15.15 0.51 -15.04
N LEU A 27 15.00 0.71 -13.74
CA LEU A 27 15.55 1.87 -13.04
C LEU A 27 17.01 1.70 -12.63
N PHE A 28 17.43 0.47 -12.30
CA PHE A 28 18.74 0.19 -11.71
C PHE A 28 19.58 -0.80 -12.51
N ALA A 29 19.06 -1.34 -13.63
CA ALA A 29 19.71 -2.39 -14.43
C ALA A 29 20.03 -3.68 -13.66
N VAL A 30 19.44 -3.89 -12.46
CA VAL A 30 19.59 -5.10 -11.65
C VAL A 30 18.36 -5.98 -11.81
N ARG A 31 18.56 -7.27 -12.14
CA ARG A 31 17.48 -8.24 -12.32
C ARG A 31 17.32 -9.11 -11.09
N TYR A 32 16.08 -9.26 -10.63
CA TYR A 32 15.69 -10.22 -9.61
C TYR A 32 14.64 -11.18 -10.16
N THR A 33 14.66 -12.42 -9.67
CA THR A 33 13.49 -13.30 -9.76
C THR A 33 12.40 -12.78 -8.81
N PRO A 34 11.12 -13.11 -9.00
CA PRO A 34 10.06 -12.73 -8.07
C PRO A 34 10.35 -13.16 -6.62
N ALA A 35 10.94 -14.35 -6.43
CA ALA A 35 11.37 -14.84 -5.12
C ALA A 35 12.51 -14.00 -4.52
N GLY A 36 13.52 -13.66 -5.33
CA GLY A 36 14.61 -12.76 -4.91
C GLY A 36 14.09 -11.36 -4.54
N MET A 37 13.13 -10.84 -5.29
CA MET A 37 12.49 -9.55 -4.99
C MET A 37 11.76 -9.60 -3.65
N SER A 38 11.06 -10.70 -3.34
CA SER A 38 10.42 -10.90 -2.03
C SER A 38 11.42 -10.80 -0.88
N LEU A 39 12.58 -11.47 -1.01
CA LEU A 39 13.64 -11.43 0.00
C LEU A 39 14.21 -10.03 0.20
N VAL A 40 14.46 -9.30 -0.90
CA VAL A 40 14.97 -7.93 -0.84
C VAL A 40 13.96 -7.00 -0.15
N LEU A 41 12.68 -7.06 -0.54
CA LEU A 41 11.62 -6.25 0.07
C LEU A 41 11.50 -6.53 1.57
N HIS A 42 11.54 -7.80 1.99
CA HIS A 42 11.52 -8.16 3.40
C HIS A 42 12.74 -7.60 4.15
N ARG A 43 13.93 -7.71 3.56
CA ARG A 43 15.18 -7.23 4.18
C ARG A 43 15.20 -5.72 4.40
N ILE A 44 14.55 -4.95 3.53
CA ILE A 44 14.44 -3.49 3.68
C ILE A 44 13.21 -3.06 4.50
N GLY A 45 12.48 -4.01 5.10
CA GLY A 45 11.30 -3.73 5.91
C GLY A 45 10.07 -3.28 5.10
N TYR A 46 10.06 -3.52 3.80
CA TYR A 46 8.90 -3.19 2.96
C TYR A 46 7.79 -4.23 3.15
N SER A 47 6.66 -3.81 3.68
CA SER A 47 5.43 -4.60 3.72
C SER A 47 4.46 -4.14 2.61
N PRO A 48 3.85 -5.06 1.83
CA PRO A 48 2.81 -4.70 0.88
C PRO A 48 1.70 -3.92 1.59
N GLN A 49 1.50 -2.66 1.20
CA GLN A 49 0.43 -1.85 1.75
C GLN A 49 -0.90 -2.36 1.18
N VAL A 50 -1.68 -3.05 2.00
CA VAL A 50 -3.05 -3.41 1.66
C VAL A 50 -3.83 -2.10 1.62
N PRO A 51 -4.45 -1.73 0.49
CA PRO A 51 -5.33 -0.57 0.47
C PRO A 51 -6.38 -0.80 1.55
N ALA A 52 -6.47 0.12 2.52
CA ALA A 52 -7.52 0.05 3.52
C ALA A 52 -8.84 -0.07 2.76
N ARG A 53 -9.56 -1.19 2.93
CA ARG A 53 -10.86 -1.42 2.33
C ARG A 53 -11.75 -0.26 2.79
N ARG A 54 -11.91 0.76 1.95
CA ARG A 54 -12.84 1.84 2.20
C ARG A 54 -14.22 1.20 2.16
N ALA A 55 -14.90 1.17 3.30
CA ALA A 55 -16.34 0.94 3.29
C ALA A 55 -16.97 2.17 2.65
N ASP A 56 -17.68 1.99 1.53
CA ASP A 56 -18.34 3.07 0.79
C ASP A 56 -19.39 3.84 1.63
N ARG A 57 -19.74 3.31 2.81
CA ARG A 57 -20.66 3.91 3.79
C ARG A 57 -19.92 4.43 5.03
N ARG A 58 -18.86 5.22 4.84
CA ARG A 58 -18.32 6.00 5.96
C ARG A 58 -19.02 7.34 6.00
N ASP A 59 -19.96 7.49 6.92
CA ASP A 59 -20.50 8.79 7.28
C ASP A 59 -19.39 9.58 8.01
N GLU A 60 -18.74 10.48 7.27
CA GLU A 60 -17.69 11.37 7.77
C GLU A 60 -18.16 12.20 8.98
N ALA A 61 -19.46 12.52 9.05
CA ALA A 61 -20.06 13.21 10.19
C ALA A 61 -20.13 12.27 11.41
N ALA A 62 -20.54 11.00 11.23
CA ALA A 62 -20.56 10.02 12.31
C ALA A 62 -19.15 9.73 12.88
N VAL A 63 -18.13 9.74 12.03
CA VAL A 63 -16.72 9.55 12.44
C VAL A 63 -16.19 10.76 13.22
N THR A 64 -16.56 11.96 12.79
CA THR A 64 -16.16 13.20 13.46
C THR A 64 -16.86 13.32 14.82
N ALA A 65 -18.13 12.94 14.90
CA ALA A 65 -18.89 12.86 16.14
C ALA A 65 -18.28 11.84 17.12
N TRP A 66 -17.99 10.61 16.66
CA TRP A 66 -17.37 9.58 17.48
C TRP A 66 -16.00 10.00 18.02
N ARG A 67 -15.15 10.64 17.20
CA ARG A 67 -13.86 11.18 17.68
C ARG A 67 -14.03 12.24 18.78
N ARG A 68 -15.05 13.09 18.70
CA ARG A 68 -15.32 14.11 19.73
C ARG A 68 -15.85 13.49 21.02
N GLU A 69 -16.75 12.51 20.93
CA GLU A 69 -17.34 11.86 22.10
C GLU A 69 -16.40 10.86 22.79
N SER A 70 -15.59 10.13 22.03
CA SER A 70 -14.70 9.10 22.58
C SER A 70 -13.47 9.67 23.29
N TRP A 71 -13.06 10.92 23.00
CA TRP A 71 -11.98 11.59 23.74
C TRP A 71 -12.44 12.21 25.08
N ALA A 72 -13.75 12.43 25.29
CA ALA A 72 -14.28 12.88 26.59
C ALA A 72 -14.50 11.73 27.60
N ARG A 73 -14.35 10.48 27.15
CA ARG A 73 -14.62 9.27 27.94
C ARG A 73 -13.37 8.37 28.08
N GLY A 74 -12.19 8.96 28.17
CA GLY A 74 -11.10 8.34 28.93
C GLY A 74 -11.27 8.81 30.38
N LYS A 75 -11.68 7.98 31.33
CA LYS A 75 -10.87 6.90 31.92
C LYS A 75 -11.76 6.06 32.87
N PRO A 76 -11.44 4.77 33.08
CA PRO A 76 -11.07 4.33 34.43
C PRO A 76 -9.55 4.16 34.55
#